data_AF-A0A9Q0PCT1-F1
#
_entry.id   AF-A0A9Q0PCT1-F1
#
_cell.length_a   1.000
_cell.length_b   1.000
_cell.length_c   1.000
_cell.angle_alpha   90.00
_cell.angle_beta   90.00
_cell.angle_gamma   90.00
#
_symmetry.space_group_name_H-M   'P 1'
#
loop_
_entity.id
_entity.type
_entity.pdbx_description
1 polymer ?
#
loop_
_entity_poly.entity_id
_entity_poly.type
_entity_poly.pdbx_seq_one_letter_code
_entity_poly.pdbx_strand_id
1 'polypeptide(L)'
;MADQCMQGWILATLSVLFATCCLLIKKKERGTKKDLLESRSKSVNCTATANEECISGIFSDADVIIVGAGVAGAALAHTLGKMATGNILQSLKKSCHAVIEIEDGRRVRVIERDLTEPDRIVGELLQPGGYLNLIELGLEDCVEKIDAQKVFGYALFKDGKHTRLSYPLEKFHSDVAGRSFHNGRFIQRMREKAVSLPNVQLEQGTVTSLLEEKGTVRGVQYKTKRWARADGICSSDNCL
;
A
#
# COMPACT_ATOMS: atom_id res chain seq x y z
N MET A 1 -54.41 -15.27 -35.28
CA MET A 1 -54.48 -15.08 -33.82
C MET A 1 -53.44 -16.02 -33.22
N ALA A 2 -52.17 -15.60 -33.19
CA ALA A 2 -51.10 -16.40 -32.62
C ALA A 2 -51.11 -16.20 -31.10
N ASP A 3 -51.21 -17.30 -30.37
CA ASP A 3 -51.51 -17.37 -28.94
C ASP A 3 -50.57 -16.54 -28.07
N GLN A 4 -51.13 -15.53 -27.39
CA GLN A 4 -50.49 -14.84 -26.25
C GLN A 4 -50.11 -15.80 -25.11
N CYS A 5 -50.63 -17.03 -25.12
CA CYS A 5 -50.32 -18.08 -24.15
C CYS A 5 -48.89 -18.65 -24.31
N MET A 6 -48.37 -18.74 -25.53
CA MET A 6 -47.05 -19.35 -25.80
C MET A 6 -45.88 -18.49 -25.28
N GLN A 7 -46.01 -17.17 -25.28
CA GLN A 7 -44.98 -16.26 -24.77
C GLN A 7 -44.86 -16.32 -23.23
N GLY A 8 -45.98 -16.56 -22.53
CA GLY A 8 -45.98 -16.69 -21.07
C GLY A 8 -45.21 -17.91 -20.57
N TRP A 9 -45.27 -19.03 -21.30
CA TRP A 9 -44.61 -20.28 -20.90
C TRP A 9 -43.09 -20.21 -21.07
N ILE A 10 -42.62 -19.50 -22.09
CA ILE A 10 -41.18 -19.29 -22.32
C ILE A 10 -40.59 -18.38 -21.23
N LEU A 11 -41.30 -17.30 -20.85
CA LEU A 11 -40.84 -16.41 -19.79
C LEU A 11 -40.85 -17.09 -18.41
N ALA A 12 -41.87 -17.89 -18.11
CA ALA A 12 -41.94 -18.65 -16.87
C ALA A 12 -40.78 -19.64 -16.75
N THR A 13 -40.50 -20.40 -17.81
CA THR A 13 -39.40 -21.39 -17.81
C THR A 13 -38.02 -20.74 -17.71
N LEU A 14 -37.79 -19.61 -18.39
CA LEU A 14 -36.54 -18.86 -18.26
C LEU A 14 -36.33 -18.29 -16.84
N SER A 15 -37.39 -17.81 -16.20
CA SER A 15 -37.31 -17.28 -14.83
C SER A 15 -36.97 -18.36 -13.80
N VAL A 16 -37.53 -19.56 -13.95
CA VAL A 16 -37.26 -20.71 -13.09
C VAL A 16 -35.82 -21.21 -13.31
N LEU A 17 -35.34 -21.25 -14.55
CA LEU A 17 -33.97 -21.64 -14.87
C LEU A 17 -32.95 -20.65 -14.29
N PHE A 18 -33.26 -19.35 -14.35
CA PHE A 18 -32.41 -18.31 -13.78
C PHE A 18 -32.35 -18.41 -12.24
N ALA A 19 -33.50 -18.55 -11.58
CA ALA A 19 -33.58 -18.69 -10.13
C ALA A 19 -32.84 -19.94 -9.62
N THR A 20 -33.00 -21.08 -10.30
CA THR A 20 -32.29 -22.32 -9.96
C THR A 20 -30.79 -22.21 -10.18
N CYS A 21 -30.34 -21.56 -11.28
CA CYS A 21 -28.93 -21.29 -11.52
C CYS A 21 -28.32 -20.39 -10.42
N CYS A 22 -29.01 -19.31 -10.03
CA CYS A 22 -28.58 -18.42 -8.94
C CYS A 22 -28.48 -19.15 -7.58
N LEU A 23 -29.40 -20.08 -7.30
CA LEU A 23 -29.36 -20.89 -6.07
C LEU A 23 -28.18 -21.86 -6.07
N LEU A 24 -27.82 -22.45 -7.21
CA LEU A 24 -26.67 -23.33 -7.33
C LEU A 24 -25.34 -22.58 -7.16
N ILE A 25 -25.24 -21.36 -7.71
CA ILE A 25 -24.07 -20.48 -7.53
C ILE A 25 -23.91 -20.12 -6.05
N LYS A 26 -24.98 -19.69 -5.37
CA LYS A 26 -24.97 -19.39 -3.93
C LYS A 26 -24.64 -20.62 -3.07
N LYS A 27 -25.08 -21.81 -3.47
CA LYS A 27 -24.78 -23.07 -2.75
C LYS A 27 -23.30 -23.45 -2.88
N LYS A 28 -22.69 -23.22 -4.06
CA LYS A 28 -21.26 -23.43 -4.29
C LYS A 28 -20.40 -22.49 -3.44
N GLU A 29 -20.76 -21.20 -3.36
CA GLU A 29 -20.08 -20.23 -2.50
C GLU A 29 -20.16 -20.56 -1.00
N ARG A 30 -21.31 -21.08 -0.54
CA ARG A 30 -21.48 -21.52 0.86
C ARG A 30 -20.67 -22.77 1.20
N GLY A 31 -20.47 -23.68 0.24
CA GLY A 31 -19.61 -24.86 0.41
C GLY A 31 -18.15 -24.45 0.64
N THR A 32 -17.62 -23.59 -0.23
CA THR A 32 -16.23 -23.09 -0.14
C THR A 32 -15.97 -22.32 1.16
N LYS A 33 -16.97 -21.57 1.68
CA LYS A 33 -16.87 -20.85 2.95
C LYS A 33 -16.82 -21.75 4.18
N LYS A 34 -17.51 -22.91 4.15
CA LYS A 34 -17.54 -23.87 5.26
C LYS A 34 -16.22 -24.64 5.36
N ASP A 35 -15.66 -25.08 4.25
CA ASP A 35 -14.37 -25.80 4.21
C ASP A 35 -13.20 -24.92 4.70
N LEU A 36 -13.28 -23.60 4.47
CA LEU A 36 -12.33 -22.61 4.96
C LEU A 36 -12.40 -22.41 6.49
N LEU A 37 -13.61 -22.45 7.07
CA LEU A 37 -13.85 -22.26 8.50
C LEU A 37 -13.49 -23.50 9.33
N GLU A 38 -13.69 -24.70 8.77
CA GLU A 38 -13.39 -25.96 9.45
C GLU A 38 -11.90 -26.31 9.44
N SER A 39 -11.14 -25.74 8.49
CA SER A 39 -9.67 -25.79 8.50
C SER A 39 -9.05 -24.87 9.57
N ARG A 40 -9.80 -23.87 10.07
CA ARG A 40 -9.33 -22.83 11.01
C ARG A 40 -9.30 -23.29 12.48
N SER A 41 -9.96 -24.40 12.83
CA SER A 41 -10.14 -24.83 14.23
C SER A 41 -9.19 -25.94 14.71
N LYS A 42 -8.35 -26.52 13.84
CA LYS A 42 -7.50 -27.69 14.19
C LYS A 42 -6.05 -27.39 14.53
N SER A 43 -5.57 -26.15 14.49
CA SER A 43 -4.17 -25.85 14.81
C SER A 43 -4.03 -24.48 15.45
N VAL A 44 -4.18 -24.42 16.77
CA VAL A 44 -3.79 -23.27 17.57
C VAL A 44 -2.96 -23.78 18.74
N ASN A 45 -1.66 -23.54 18.66
CA ASN A 45 -0.74 -23.45 19.80
C ASN A 45 0.36 -22.46 19.41
N CYS A 46 0.25 -21.21 19.86
CA CYS A 46 1.30 -20.21 19.73
C CYS A 46 2.29 -20.39 20.89
N THR A 47 3.54 -20.75 20.59
CA THR A 47 4.61 -20.78 21.59
C THR A 47 5.53 -19.59 21.37
N ALA A 48 5.45 -18.61 22.26
CA ALA A 48 6.46 -17.57 22.39
C ALA A 48 7.67 -18.17 23.12
N THR A 49 8.79 -18.35 22.43
CA THR A 49 10.05 -18.76 23.04
C THR A 49 10.90 -17.54 23.38
N ALA A 50 11.71 -17.65 24.43
CA ALA A 50 12.37 -16.57 25.17
C ALA A 50 13.44 -15.75 24.39
N ASN A 51 13.54 -15.88 23.07
CA ASN A 51 14.40 -15.07 22.21
C ASN A 51 13.51 -14.30 21.22
N GLU A 52 13.47 -12.97 21.38
CA GLU A 52 12.55 -12.00 20.75
C GLU A 52 12.67 -11.93 19.20
N GLU A 53 12.23 -12.98 18.49
CA GLU A 53 12.15 -13.06 17.04
C GLU A 53 10.68 -13.07 16.59
N CYS A 54 10.26 -12.04 15.86
CA CYS A 54 8.93 -11.98 15.27
C CYS A 54 8.95 -12.68 13.90
N ILE A 55 8.01 -13.59 13.70
CA ILE A 55 7.82 -14.30 12.43
C ILE A 55 6.52 -13.79 11.81
N SER A 56 6.62 -13.06 10.70
CA SER A 56 5.45 -12.73 9.88
C SER A 56 5.33 -13.75 8.76
N GLY A 57 4.66 -14.88 9.02
CA GLY A 57 4.44 -15.96 8.06
C GLY A 57 3.12 -16.71 8.31
N ILE A 58 2.37 -16.94 7.22
CA ILE A 58 1.06 -17.64 7.06
C ILE A 58 -0.13 -17.04 7.82
N PHE A 59 0.07 -16.49 9.03
CA PHE A 59 -0.95 -15.80 9.84
C PHE A 59 -0.68 -14.31 10.01
N SER A 60 0.07 -13.72 9.09
CA SER A 60 0.19 -12.26 8.98
C SER A 60 -1.19 -11.70 8.61
N ASP A 61 -1.73 -10.81 9.45
CA ASP A 61 -2.95 -10.06 9.14
C ASP A 61 -2.74 -9.04 8.00
N ALA A 62 -1.56 -9.01 7.38
CA ALA A 62 -1.24 -8.22 6.22
C ALA A 62 -1.21 -9.07 4.93
N ASP A 63 -1.73 -8.50 3.85
CA ASP A 63 -1.70 -9.06 2.50
C ASP A 63 -0.37 -8.77 1.80
N VAL A 64 0.31 -7.68 2.20
CA VAL A 64 1.60 -7.25 1.65
C VAL A 64 2.54 -6.85 2.79
N ILE A 65 3.78 -7.35 2.73
CA ILE A 65 4.85 -6.93 3.63
C ILE A 65 5.89 -6.15 2.82
N ILE A 66 6.19 -4.93 3.26
CA ILE A 66 7.20 -4.04 2.68
C ILE A 66 8.38 -3.95 3.64
N VAL A 67 9.58 -4.27 3.15
CA VAL A 67 10.82 -4.16 3.93
C VAL A 67 11.49 -2.82 3.60
N GLY A 68 11.52 -1.93 4.58
CA GLY A 68 12.04 -0.57 4.47
C GLY A 68 10.93 0.46 4.18
N ALA A 69 10.89 1.52 4.97
CA ALA A 69 10.00 2.68 4.85
C ALA A 69 10.77 3.93 4.40
N GLY A 70 11.67 3.77 3.42
CA GLY A 70 12.25 4.90 2.68
C GLY A 70 11.26 5.48 1.67
N VAL A 71 11.75 6.29 0.72
CA VAL A 71 10.91 6.94 -0.30
C VAL A 71 10.02 5.93 -1.05
N ALA A 72 10.62 4.87 -1.58
CA ALA A 72 9.88 3.85 -2.34
C ALA A 72 8.91 3.04 -1.47
N GLY A 73 9.35 2.60 -0.29
CA GLY A 73 8.53 1.78 0.60
C GLY A 73 7.31 2.52 1.14
N ALA A 74 7.49 3.77 1.57
CA ALA A 74 6.39 4.61 2.04
C ALA A 74 5.41 4.97 0.90
N ALA A 75 5.90 5.33 -0.29
CA ALA A 75 5.06 5.60 -1.45
C ALA A 75 4.24 4.37 -1.87
N LEU A 76 4.88 3.19 -1.90
CA LEU A 76 4.22 1.93 -2.23
C LEU A 76 3.17 1.57 -1.18
N ALA A 77 3.49 1.73 0.10
CA ALA A 77 2.56 1.48 1.20
C ALA A 77 1.33 2.38 1.10
N HIS A 78 1.54 3.69 0.87
CA HIS A 78 0.44 4.63 0.69
C HIS A 78 -0.43 4.26 -0.52
N THR A 79 0.20 3.92 -1.65
CA THR A 79 -0.52 3.58 -2.88
C THR A 79 -1.37 2.33 -2.71
N LEU A 80 -0.81 1.26 -2.15
CA LEU A 80 -1.52 0.00 -1.90
C LEU A 80 -2.61 0.17 -0.82
N GLY A 81 -2.34 1.00 0.19
CA GLY A 81 -3.28 1.31 1.26
C GLY A 81 -4.49 2.10 0.75
N LYS A 82 -4.24 3.15 -0.05
CA LYS A 82 -5.24 4.10 -0.55
C LYS A 82 -6.28 3.44 -1.46
N MET A 83 -5.90 2.38 -2.16
CA MET A 83 -6.84 1.58 -2.97
C MET A 83 -8.02 1.01 -2.13
N ALA A 84 -7.96 1.07 -0.80
CA ALA A 84 -9.06 0.67 0.10
C ALA A 84 -10.11 1.73 0.37
N THR A 85 -9.81 3.01 0.17
CA THR A 85 -10.58 4.08 0.82
C THR A 85 -11.43 4.93 -0.14
N GLY A 86 -11.55 4.58 -1.42
CA GLY A 86 -12.60 5.16 -2.25
C GLY A 86 -12.42 5.06 -3.77
N ASN A 87 -13.49 4.61 -4.43
CA ASN A 87 -14.17 5.20 -5.60
C ASN A 87 -13.35 5.82 -6.75
N ILE A 88 -12.10 5.41 -7.00
CA ILE A 88 -11.30 5.90 -8.15
C ILE A 88 -11.30 4.86 -9.30
N LEU A 89 -12.44 4.23 -9.57
CA LEU A 89 -12.61 3.37 -10.74
C LEU A 89 -14.00 3.51 -11.38
N GLN A 90 -14.52 4.74 -11.52
CA GLN A 90 -15.68 4.97 -12.39
C GLN A 90 -15.30 5.49 -13.79
N SER A 91 -14.12 6.08 -13.98
CA SER A 91 -13.65 6.54 -15.31
C SER A 91 -12.89 5.50 -16.14
N LEU A 92 -12.28 4.48 -15.52
CA LEU A 92 -11.59 3.38 -16.25
C LEU A 92 -12.52 2.19 -16.57
N LYS A 93 -13.80 2.23 -16.17
CA LYS A 93 -14.82 1.19 -16.42
C LYS A 93 -15.19 0.99 -17.90
N LYS A 94 -14.62 1.74 -18.84
CA LYS A 94 -15.04 1.72 -20.26
C LYS A 94 -14.17 0.90 -21.22
N SER A 95 -13.02 0.35 -20.84
CA SER A 95 -12.14 -0.26 -21.86
C SER A 95 -11.45 -1.59 -21.55
N CYS A 96 -11.50 -2.13 -20.33
CA CYS A 96 -10.73 -3.35 -20.03
C CYS A 96 -11.56 -4.42 -19.34
N HIS A 97 -11.61 -5.59 -19.99
CA HIS A 97 -12.09 -6.86 -19.45
C HIS A 97 -11.16 -7.29 -18.31
N ALA A 98 -11.73 -7.53 -17.12
CA ALA A 98 -11.07 -7.94 -15.87
C ALA A 98 -10.25 -6.85 -15.13
N VAL A 99 -10.96 -5.93 -14.47
CA VAL A 99 -10.44 -5.28 -13.26
C VAL A 99 -10.97 -6.07 -12.08
N ILE A 100 -10.09 -6.74 -11.33
CA ILE A 100 -10.44 -7.34 -10.04
C ILE A 100 -10.71 -6.16 -9.09
N GLU A 101 -11.98 -5.86 -8.83
CA GLU A 101 -12.37 -4.93 -7.77
C GLU A 101 -11.95 -5.55 -6.43
N ILE A 102 -10.91 -5.01 -5.81
CA ILE A 102 -10.57 -5.31 -4.42
C ILE A 102 -11.35 -4.29 -3.59
N GLU A 103 -12.54 -4.70 -3.10
CA GLU A 103 -13.45 -3.81 -2.35
C GLU A 103 -12.81 -3.25 -1.06
N ASP A 104 -11.85 -3.99 -0.50
CA ASP A 104 -11.04 -3.58 0.65
C ASP A 104 -9.56 -3.60 0.22
N GLY A 105 -8.97 -2.45 -0.07
CA GLY A 105 -7.57 -2.35 -0.48
C GLY A 105 -6.61 -3.02 0.51
N ARG A 106 -5.40 -3.33 0.04
CA ARG A 106 -4.51 -4.30 0.69
C ARG A 106 -4.18 -3.88 2.12
N ARG A 107 -4.18 -4.82 3.05
CA ARG A 107 -3.58 -4.64 4.38
C ARG A 107 -2.07 -4.67 4.21
N VAL A 108 -1.42 -3.55 4.43
CA VAL A 108 0.02 -3.39 4.20
C VAL A 108 0.73 -3.30 5.54
N ARG A 109 1.74 -4.15 5.73
CA ARG A 109 2.68 -4.01 6.85
C ARG A 109 4.02 -3.54 6.32
N VAL A 110 4.58 -2.50 6.90
CA VAL A 110 5.89 -1.94 6.56
C VAL A 110 6.80 -2.13 7.75
N ILE A 111 7.96 -2.75 7.53
CA ILE A 111 8.96 -2.99 8.58
C ILE A 111 10.19 -2.14 8.25
N GLU A 112 10.48 -1.15 9.08
CA GLU A 112 11.62 -0.26 8.92
C GLU A 112 12.62 -0.46 10.06
N ARG A 113 13.91 -0.51 9.72
CA ARG A 113 14.97 -0.71 10.72
C ARG A 113 15.04 0.45 11.70
N ASP A 114 14.91 1.68 11.20
CA ASP A 114 14.88 2.87 12.02
C ASP A 114 13.83 3.91 11.61
N LEU A 115 12.89 4.19 12.53
CA LEU A 115 11.82 5.17 12.34
C LEU A 115 12.23 6.60 12.75
N THR A 116 13.42 6.78 13.33
CA THR A 116 13.96 8.12 13.56
C THR A 116 14.12 8.86 12.23
N GLU A 117 14.13 10.19 12.29
CA GLU A 117 14.42 11.02 11.13
C GLU A 117 15.81 10.66 10.57
N PRO A 118 15.93 10.25 9.29
CA PRO A 118 17.22 9.93 8.71
C PRO A 118 18.10 11.19 8.56
N ASP A 119 19.26 11.17 9.20
CA ASP A 119 20.30 12.17 8.97
C ASP A 119 21.21 11.73 7.82
N ARG A 120 20.93 12.23 6.62
CA ARG A 120 21.72 11.94 5.41
C ARG A 120 21.59 13.05 4.37
N ILE A 121 22.67 13.25 3.61
CA ILE A 121 22.75 14.24 2.52
C ILE A 121 22.24 13.73 1.17
N VAL A 122 21.94 12.43 1.06
CA VAL A 122 21.51 11.81 -0.20
C VAL A 122 20.00 11.90 -0.35
N GLY A 123 19.54 12.31 -1.54
CA GLY A 123 18.12 12.36 -1.89
C GLY A 123 17.45 13.71 -1.62
N GLU A 124 18.22 14.79 -1.53
CA GLU A 124 17.73 16.14 -1.21
C GLU A 124 17.29 16.97 -2.41
N LEU A 125 17.27 16.40 -3.62
CA LEU A 125 16.78 17.05 -4.83
C LEU A 125 15.86 16.11 -5.61
N LEU A 126 14.57 16.43 -5.59
CA LEU A 126 13.54 15.82 -6.41
C LEU A 126 13.43 16.55 -7.75
N GLN A 127 13.61 15.83 -8.85
CA GLN A 127 13.45 16.38 -10.20
C GLN A 127 11.97 16.71 -10.49
N PRO A 128 11.66 17.60 -11.44
CA PRO A 128 10.27 17.94 -11.80
C PRO A 128 9.41 16.70 -12.12
N GLY A 129 9.96 15.72 -12.85
CA GLY A 129 9.25 14.47 -13.15
C GLY A 129 8.95 13.64 -11.89
N GLY A 130 9.85 13.64 -10.91
CA GLY A 130 9.59 12.99 -9.61
C GLY A 130 8.49 13.70 -8.82
N TYR A 131 8.42 15.04 -8.90
CA TYR A 131 7.35 15.81 -8.29
C TYR A 131 5.99 15.56 -8.96
N LEU A 132 5.96 15.46 -10.30
CA LEU A 132 4.76 15.04 -11.04
C LEU A 132 4.26 13.67 -10.58
N ASN A 133 5.15 12.71 -10.37
CA ASN A 133 4.77 11.39 -9.85
C ASN A 133 4.19 11.48 -8.42
N LEU A 134 4.70 12.38 -7.57
CA LEU A 134 4.09 12.59 -6.25
C LEU A 134 2.65 13.11 -6.37
N ILE A 135 2.40 14.07 -7.28
CA ILE A 135 1.05 14.58 -7.55
C ILE A 135 0.13 13.45 -8.03
N GLU A 136 0.60 12.62 -8.97
CA GLU A 136 -0.19 11.50 -9.50
C GLU A 136 -0.58 10.49 -8.39
N LEU A 137 0.31 10.27 -7.43
CA LEU A 137 0.07 9.36 -6.30
C LEU A 137 -0.74 10.01 -5.15
N GLY A 138 -0.92 11.34 -5.16
CA GLY A 138 -1.55 12.09 -4.06
C GLY A 138 -0.65 12.25 -2.84
N LEU A 139 0.66 12.41 -3.09
CA LEU A 139 1.75 12.54 -2.12
C LEU A 139 2.46 13.91 -2.22
N GLU A 140 1.95 14.84 -3.03
CA GLU A 140 2.53 16.15 -3.26
C GLU A 140 2.62 17.02 -2.00
N ASP A 141 1.72 16.82 -1.03
CA ASP A 141 1.74 17.52 0.25
C ASP A 141 2.91 17.08 1.16
N CYS A 142 3.59 15.97 0.83
CA CYS A 142 4.76 15.50 1.56
C CYS A 142 5.98 16.43 1.40
N VAL A 143 6.01 17.27 0.36
CA VAL A 143 7.06 18.31 0.21
C VAL A 143 6.65 19.67 0.79
N GLU A 144 5.43 19.80 1.32
CA GLU A 144 4.99 21.05 1.96
C GLU A 144 5.42 21.09 3.42
N LYS A 145 5.54 22.29 4.00
CA LYS A 145 5.84 22.48 5.45
C LYS A 145 7.15 21.78 5.92
N ILE A 146 8.05 21.40 5.02
CA ILE A 146 9.38 20.85 5.32
C ILE A 146 10.52 21.78 4.86
N ASP A 147 10.17 23.04 4.56
CA ASP A 147 11.07 24.06 3.99
C ASP A 147 11.66 23.66 2.62
N ALA A 148 10.84 22.97 1.80
CA ALA A 148 11.26 22.59 0.46
C ALA A 148 11.37 23.80 -0.47
N GLN A 149 12.50 23.92 -1.15
CA GLN A 149 12.82 24.97 -2.10
C GLN A 149 12.48 24.54 -3.52
N LYS A 150 11.84 25.42 -4.31
CA LYS A 150 11.61 25.17 -5.73
C LYS A 150 12.92 25.28 -6.50
N VAL A 151 13.19 24.30 -7.37
CA VAL A 151 14.37 24.27 -8.24
C VAL A 151 13.94 24.34 -9.69
N PHE A 152 14.35 25.41 -10.38
CA PHE A 152 13.95 25.70 -11.76
C PHE A 152 14.97 25.24 -12.82
N GLY A 153 16.09 24.67 -12.37
CA GLY A 153 17.17 24.23 -13.24
C GLY A 153 18.51 24.32 -12.52
N TYR A 154 19.59 24.31 -13.29
CA TYR A 154 20.96 24.32 -12.80
C TYR A 154 21.73 25.55 -13.32
N ALA A 155 22.69 26.00 -12.54
CA ALA A 155 23.75 26.88 -13.01
C ALA A 155 25.05 26.06 -13.13
N LEU A 156 25.69 26.09 -14.30
CA LEU A 156 26.94 25.42 -14.57
C LEU A 156 28.06 26.45 -14.60
N PHE A 157 29.12 26.22 -13.83
CA PHE A 157 30.31 27.07 -13.79
C PHE A 157 31.53 26.22 -14.17
N LYS A 158 32.31 26.67 -15.16
CA LYS A 158 33.54 26.00 -15.58
C LYS A 158 34.51 27.00 -16.20
N ASP A 159 35.75 27.02 -15.75
CA ASP A 159 36.83 27.83 -16.32
C ASP A 159 36.48 29.34 -16.45
N GLY A 160 35.85 29.91 -15.43
CA GLY A 160 35.39 31.31 -15.43
C GLY A 160 34.17 31.60 -16.32
N LYS A 161 33.67 30.60 -17.05
CA LYS A 161 32.42 30.68 -17.83
C LYS A 161 31.26 30.14 -17.01
N HIS A 162 30.07 30.67 -17.26
CA HIS A 162 28.84 30.16 -16.67
C HIS A 162 27.72 30.05 -17.70
N THR A 163 26.80 29.12 -17.47
CA THR A 163 25.55 29.00 -18.21
C THR A 163 24.45 28.52 -17.29
N ARG A 164 23.19 28.84 -17.62
CA ARG A 164 22.01 28.37 -16.89
C ARG A 164 21.27 27.35 -17.74
N LEU A 165 21.03 26.18 -17.16
CA LEU A 165 20.20 25.13 -17.74
C LEU A 165 18.85 25.12 -17.03
N SER A 166 17.86 25.80 -17.61
CA SER A 166 16.49 25.78 -17.09
C SER A 166 15.80 24.45 -17.43
N TYR A 167 14.94 23.97 -16.53
CA TYR A 167 14.05 22.86 -16.85
C TYR A 167 13.00 23.29 -17.90
N PRO A 168 12.60 22.41 -18.83
CA PRO A 168 11.58 22.70 -19.85
C PRO A 168 10.16 22.59 -19.26
N LEU A 169 9.73 23.63 -18.56
CA LEU A 169 8.50 23.64 -17.75
C LEU A 169 7.31 24.34 -18.40
N GLU A 170 7.45 24.86 -19.62
CA GLU A 170 6.50 25.77 -20.28
C GLU A 170 5.12 25.14 -20.50
N LYS A 171 5.06 23.80 -20.61
CA LYS A 171 3.84 23.03 -20.86
C LYS A 171 3.16 22.54 -19.58
N PHE A 172 3.72 22.81 -18.41
CA PHE A 172 3.23 22.31 -17.13
C PHE A 172 2.62 23.44 -16.28
N HIS A 173 1.87 23.07 -15.25
CA HIS A 173 1.34 24.02 -14.28
C HIS A 173 2.49 24.79 -13.60
N SER A 174 2.28 26.06 -13.23
CA SER A 174 3.31 26.94 -12.66
C SER A 174 3.95 26.42 -11.36
N ASP A 175 3.28 25.50 -10.69
CA ASP A 175 3.79 24.87 -9.49
C ASP A 175 4.79 23.71 -9.77
N VAL A 176 4.76 23.16 -10.98
CA VAL A 176 5.64 22.06 -11.40
C VAL A 176 7.06 22.60 -11.56
N ALA A 177 7.92 22.23 -10.62
CA ALA A 177 9.36 22.48 -10.64
C ALA A 177 10.05 21.40 -9.81
N GLY A 178 11.38 21.34 -9.85
CA GLY A 178 12.12 20.51 -8.90
C GLY A 178 11.85 20.98 -7.46
N ARG A 179 12.15 20.11 -6.50
CA ARG A 179 12.06 20.43 -5.07
C ARG A 179 13.35 19.99 -4.39
N SER A 180 13.99 20.89 -3.66
CA SER A 180 15.10 20.54 -2.77
C SER A 180 14.66 20.66 -1.32
N PHE A 181 15.07 19.75 -0.47
CA PHE A 181 14.61 19.66 0.92
C PHE A 181 15.57 18.82 1.75
N HIS A 182 15.49 18.93 3.07
CA HIS A 182 16.11 17.95 3.96
C HIS A 182 15.46 16.58 3.78
N ASN A 183 16.26 15.59 3.38
CA ASN A 183 15.74 14.26 3.06
C ASN A 183 15.03 13.61 4.26
N GLY A 184 15.54 13.81 5.48
CA GLY A 184 14.96 13.24 6.71
C GLY A 184 13.50 13.65 6.88
N ARG A 185 13.23 14.96 6.85
CA ARG A 185 11.89 15.56 6.92
C ARG A 185 10.96 15.02 5.82
N PHE A 186 11.45 14.90 4.59
CA PHE A 186 10.65 14.36 3.48
C PHE A 186 10.24 12.90 3.74
N ILE A 187 11.17 12.06 4.22
CA ILE A 187 10.84 10.67 4.57
C ILE A 187 9.82 10.60 5.70
N GLN A 188 9.95 11.43 6.74
CA GLN A 188 8.97 11.44 7.83
C GLN A 188 7.58 11.80 7.33
N ARG A 189 7.45 12.80 6.45
CA ARG A 189 6.17 13.12 5.81
C ARG A 189 5.59 11.98 4.99
N MET A 190 6.43 11.30 4.21
CA MET A 190 5.98 10.15 3.42
C MET A 190 5.50 9.00 4.32
N ARG A 191 6.18 8.75 5.44
CA ARG A 191 5.78 7.74 6.44
C ARG A 191 4.47 8.12 7.13
N GLU A 192 4.35 9.36 7.62
CA GLU A 192 3.13 9.92 8.21
C GLU A 192 1.93 9.80 7.26
N LYS A 193 2.13 10.16 5.99
CA LYS A 193 1.10 10.05 4.95
C LYS A 193 0.69 8.62 4.68
N ALA A 194 1.63 7.66 4.71
CA ALA A 194 1.32 6.24 4.55
C ALA A 194 0.48 5.70 5.72
N VAL A 195 0.87 5.98 6.97
CA VAL A 195 0.16 5.48 8.17
C VAL A 195 -1.15 6.21 8.47
N SER A 196 -1.41 7.34 7.81
CA SER A 196 -2.73 7.99 7.88
C SER A 196 -3.87 7.12 7.31
N LEU A 197 -3.52 6.06 6.57
CA LEU A 197 -4.47 5.09 6.03
C LEU A 197 -4.68 3.94 7.03
N PRO A 198 -5.94 3.56 7.34
CA PRO A 198 -6.23 2.59 8.42
C PRO A 198 -5.74 1.16 8.14
N ASN A 199 -5.44 0.84 6.89
CA ASN A 199 -4.96 -0.47 6.45
C ASN A 199 -3.43 -0.54 6.28
N VAL A 200 -2.69 0.49 6.68
CA VAL A 200 -1.23 0.52 6.64
C VAL A 200 -0.68 0.50 8.08
N GLN A 201 0.11 -0.51 8.41
CA GLN A 201 0.82 -0.63 9.68
C GLN A 201 2.32 -0.43 9.45
N LEU A 202 2.93 0.52 10.16
CA LEU A 202 4.38 0.76 10.12
C LEU A 202 5.00 0.36 11.46
N GLU A 203 5.96 -0.56 11.42
CA GLU A 203 6.61 -1.12 12.60
C GLU A 203 8.13 -0.94 12.52
N GLN A 204 8.75 -0.66 13.67
CA GLN A 204 10.21 -0.63 13.75
C GLN A 204 10.77 -2.03 14.01
N GLY A 205 11.55 -2.55 13.07
CA GLY A 205 12.15 -3.87 13.16
C GLY A 205 13.25 -4.10 12.13
N THR A 206 14.20 -4.95 12.46
CA THR A 206 15.26 -5.37 11.53
C THR A 206 14.90 -6.72 10.95
N VAL A 207 14.59 -6.79 9.65
CA VAL A 207 14.39 -8.05 8.94
C VAL A 207 15.69 -8.84 8.90
N THR A 208 15.64 -10.10 9.33
CA THR A 208 16.80 -10.99 9.46
C THR A 208 16.81 -12.12 8.44
N SER A 209 15.64 -12.60 8.02
CA SER A 209 15.54 -13.67 7.02
C SER A 209 14.22 -13.62 6.25
N LEU A 210 14.21 -14.22 5.06
CA LEU A 210 12.99 -14.44 4.28
C LEU A 210 12.47 -15.85 4.57
N LEU A 211 11.16 -15.97 4.73
CA LEU A 211 10.50 -17.26 4.93
C LEU A 211 10.11 -17.80 3.57
N GLU A 212 10.83 -18.80 3.09
CA GLU A 212 10.61 -19.40 1.78
C GLU A 212 9.92 -20.75 1.88
N GLU A 213 8.92 -20.96 1.04
CA GLU A 213 8.25 -22.25 0.87
C GLU A 213 8.24 -22.60 -0.62
N LYS A 214 8.83 -23.74 -0.98
CA LYS A 214 8.90 -24.24 -2.38
C LYS A 214 9.45 -23.18 -3.36
N GLY A 215 10.48 -22.45 -2.95
CA GLY A 215 11.11 -21.40 -3.76
C GLY A 215 10.29 -20.11 -3.90
N THR A 216 9.21 -19.95 -3.13
CA THR A 216 8.40 -18.73 -3.08
C THR A 216 8.53 -18.10 -1.70
N VAL A 217 8.85 -16.80 -1.63
CA VAL A 217 8.85 -16.05 -0.37
C VAL A 217 7.41 -15.88 0.12
N ARG A 218 7.14 -16.36 1.34
CA ARG A 218 5.82 -16.32 2.01
C ARG A 218 5.76 -15.37 3.19
N GLY A 219 6.90 -14.80 3.59
CA GLY A 219 6.95 -13.92 4.75
C GLY A 219 8.38 -13.50 5.09
N VAL A 220 8.52 -12.83 6.23
CA VAL A 220 9.82 -12.39 6.75
C VAL A 220 9.92 -12.65 8.24
N GLN A 221 11.14 -12.95 8.69
CA GLN A 221 11.52 -12.95 10.10
C GLN A 221 12.21 -11.63 10.42
N TYR A 222 11.89 -11.02 11.54
CA TYR A 222 12.49 -9.75 11.96
C TYR A 222 12.59 -9.65 13.48
N LYS A 223 13.51 -8.79 13.93
CA LYS A 223 13.72 -8.46 15.34
C LYS A 223 13.17 -7.09 15.61
N THR A 224 12.23 -6.98 16.56
CA THR A 224 11.70 -5.69 17.01
C THR A 224 12.70 -5.05 17.99
N LYS A 225 12.82 -3.72 17.96
CA LYS A 225 13.54 -3.02 19.04
C LYS A 225 12.58 -2.95 20.22
N ARG A 226 12.85 -3.67 21.31
CA ARG A 226 12.13 -3.47 22.57
C ARG A 226 12.54 -2.11 23.15
N TRP A 227 11.58 -1.19 23.28
CA TRP A 227 11.68 -0.17 24.31
C TRP A 227 11.42 -0.86 25.63
N ALA A 228 12.45 -0.99 26.47
CA ALA A 228 12.24 -1.29 27.87
C ALA A 228 11.51 -0.09 28.48
N ARG A 229 10.17 -0.15 28.52
CA ARG A 229 9.40 0.67 29.45
C ARG A 229 9.78 0.14 30.83
N ALA A 230 10.61 0.88 31.56
CA ALA A 230 10.53 0.85 33.01
C ALA A 230 9.06 1.13 33.33
N ASP A 231 8.47 0.28 34.18
CA ASP A 231 7.05 0.19 34.51
C ASP A 231 6.26 -0.71 33.54
N GLY A 232 6.16 -1.98 33.95
CA GLY A 232 5.45 -3.02 33.24
C GLY A 232 3.95 -2.75 33.18
N ILE A 233 3.45 -2.54 31.97
CA ILE A 233 2.16 -2.97 31.45
C ILE A 233 2.38 -3.17 29.94
N CYS A 234 2.30 -4.43 29.47
CA CYS A 234 2.09 -4.70 28.05
C CYS A 234 0.61 -4.42 27.77
N SER A 235 0.32 -3.31 27.09
CA SER A 235 -0.94 -3.19 26.36
C SER A 235 -0.65 -3.57 24.92
N SER A 236 -1.11 -4.76 24.52
CA SER A 236 -1.71 -4.90 23.21
C SER A 236 -2.82 -3.86 23.10
N ASP A 237 -2.98 -3.29 21.91
CA ASP A 237 -4.01 -2.33 21.51
C ASP A 237 -3.58 -0.85 21.58
N ASN A 238 -3.72 -0.21 20.42
CA ASN A 238 -3.62 1.21 20.08
C ASN A 238 -2.22 1.82 19.96
N CYS A 239 -1.67 1.78 18.74
CA CYS A 239 -0.93 2.92 18.21
C CYS A 239 -1.92 3.82 17.43
N LEU A 240 -2.06 5.05 17.93
CA LEU A 240 -2.68 6.20 17.25
C LEU A 240 -1.78 6.71 16.13
#